data_AF-A0A939FLD1-F1
#
_entry.id   AF-A0A939FLD1-F1
#
_cell.length_a   1.000
_cell.length_b   1.000
_cell.length_c   1.000
_cell.angle_alpha   90.00
_cell.angle_beta   90.00
_cell.angle_gamma   90.00
#
_symmetry.space_group_name_H-M   'P 1'
#
loop_
_entity.id
_entity.type
_entity.pdbx_description
1 polymer ?
#
loop_
_entity_poly.entity_id
_entity_poly.type
_entity_poly.pdbx_seq_one_letter_code
_entity_poly.pdbx_strand_id
1 'polypeptide(L)'
;MRDNTPTPPEAMTYREGTYVVDTRSATLAQVMGTVGPRVQVRRPGGGREWEVPPQALRLATREERAAAVRGPACEECARLQAAQRAAVDGGRRDQAVAATVSLRTHVRKTHLGRTS
;
A
#
# COMPACT_ATOMS: atom_id res chain seq x y z
N MET A 1 3.48 -27.00 -29.75
CA MET A 1 3.60 -25.59 -29.29
C MET A 1 4.40 -25.65 -28.01
N ARG A 2 5.58 -25.02 -27.99
CA ARG A 2 6.48 -25.09 -26.84
C ARG A 2 5.82 -24.31 -25.70
N ASP A 3 5.35 -25.04 -24.69
CA ASP A 3 4.95 -24.49 -23.41
C ASP A 3 6.22 -23.89 -22.78
N ASN A 4 6.42 -22.60 -23.03
CA ASN A 4 7.44 -21.79 -22.38
C ASN A 4 6.79 -21.15 -21.16
N THR A 5 6.19 -21.96 -20.29
CA THR A 5 5.86 -21.50 -18.95
C THR A 5 7.19 -21.38 -18.22
N PRO A 6 7.70 -20.17 -17.92
CA PRO A 6 8.87 -20.08 -17.05
C PRO A 6 8.49 -20.73 -15.74
N THR A 7 9.15 -21.83 -15.40
CA THR A 7 9.09 -22.45 -14.07
C THR A 7 9.27 -21.31 -13.06
N PRO A 8 8.25 -20.96 -12.26
CA PRO A 8 8.41 -19.87 -11.32
C PRO A 8 9.55 -20.25 -10.37
N PRO A 9 10.48 -19.33 -10.07
CA PRO A 9 11.47 -19.60 -9.02
C PRO A 9 10.68 -19.97 -7.77
N GLU A 10 10.99 -21.15 -7.23
CA GLU A 10 10.43 -21.69 -5.99
C GLU A 10 10.20 -20.55 -5.01
N ALA A 11 8.92 -20.35 -4.66
CA ALA A 11 8.40 -19.35 -3.75
C ALA A 11 9.47 -18.37 -3.26
N MET A 12 9.63 -17.22 -3.96
CA MET A 12 10.23 -16.05 -3.31
C MET A 12 9.33 -15.73 -2.12
N THR A 13 9.64 -16.34 -0.97
CA THR A 13 8.94 -16.18 0.29
C THR A 13 9.22 -14.78 0.76
N TYR A 14 8.40 -13.86 0.29
CA TYR A 14 8.31 -12.56 0.91
C TYR A 14 7.83 -12.77 2.34
N ARG A 15 8.59 -12.23 3.29
CA ARG A 15 8.16 -12.23 4.69
C ARG A 15 6.86 -11.43 4.79
N GLU A 16 5.87 -11.98 5.49
CA GLU A 16 4.62 -11.26 5.80
C GLU A 16 4.95 -9.92 6.46
N GLY A 17 4.28 -8.86 6.02
CA GLY A 17 4.58 -7.47 6.39
C GLY A 17 5.59 -6.76 5.48
N THR A 18 6.23 -7.45 4.53
CA THR A 18 7.17 -6.83 3.57
C THR A 18 6.44 -5.89 2.61
N TYR A 19 7.01 -4.72 2.36
CA TYR A 19 6.49 -3.80 1.35
C TYR A 19 7.06 -4.13 -0.03
N VAL A 20 6.16 -4.32 -0.99
CA VAL A 20 6.45 -4.61 -2.39
C VAL A 20 5.75 -3.59 -3.27
N VAL A 21 6.27 -3.37 -4.46
CA VAL A 21 5.66 -2.55 -5.49
C VAL A 21 5.21 -3.49 -6.59
N ASP A 22 3.92 -3.47 -6.89
CA ASP A 22 3.37 -4.06 -8.11
C ASP A 22 3.82 -3.21 -9.29
N THR A 23 4.67 -3.78 -10.15
CA THR A 23 5.26 -3.05 -11.29
C THR A 23 4.26 -2.83 -12.42
N ARG A 24 3.19 -3.62 -12.48
CA ARG A 24 2.12 -3.49 -13.48
C ARG A 24 1.28 -2.23 -13.28
N SER A 25 1.06 -1.85 -12.03
CA SER A 25 0.22 -0.72 -11.62
C SER A 25 1.00 0.34 -10.85
N ALA A 26 2.34 0.21 -10.78
CA ALA A 26 3.23 1.04 -9.97
C ALA A 26 2.70 1.27 -8.54
N THR A 27 2.04 0.26 -7.98
CA THR A 27 1.26 0.39 -6.75
C THR A 27 1.98 -0.30 -5.61
N LEU A 28 2.21 0.44 -4.53
CA LEU A 28 2.84 -0.10 -3.34
C LEU A 28 1.84 -0.90 -2.51
N ALA A 29 2.23 -2.11 -2.10
CA ALA A 29 1.44 -3.04 -1.33
C ALA A 29 2.29 -3.69 -0.22
N GLN A 30 1.63 -4.16 0.82
CA GLN A 30 2.22 -4.97 1.88
C GLN A 30 1.87 -6.43 1.63
N VAL A 31 2.87 -7.31 1.67
CA VAL A 31 2.68 -8.75 1.58
C VAL A 31 1.97 -9.22 2.84
N MET A 32 0.81 -9.83 2.65
CA MET A 32 0.07 -10.50 3.72
C MET A 32 0.48 -11.96 3.84
N GLY A 33 0.86 -12.58 2.71
CA GLY A 33 1.30 -13.97 2.64
C GLY A 33 1.46 -14.42 1.20
N THR A 34 1.62 -15.72 1.00
CA THR A 34 1.68 -16.35 -0.33
C THR A 34 0.61 -17.42 -0.44
N VAL A 35 -0.18 -17.39 -1.52
CA VAL A 35 -1.24 -18.36 -1.80
C VAL A 35 -0.85 -19.09 -3.09
N GLY A 36 -0.32 -20.31 -2.92
CA GLY A 36 0.21 -21.10 -4.04
C GLY A 36 1.30 -20.35 -4.82
N PRO A 37 1.19 -20.21 -6.16
CA PRO A 37 2.17 -19.49 -6.97
C PRO A 37 2.02 -17.96 -6.96
N ARG A 38 1.07 -17.42 -6.17
CA ARG A 38 0.76 -15.98 -6.11
C ARG A 38 1.11 -15.42 -4.74
N VAL A 39 1.44 -14.13 -4.71
CA VAL A 39 1.65 -13.38 -3.47
C VAL A 39 0.39 -12.62 -3.16
N GLN A 40 -0.14 -12.80 -1.96
CA GLN A 40 -1.27 -12.03 -1.47
C GLN A 40 -0.76 -10.73 -0.88
N VAL A 41 -1.22 -9.61 -1.43
CA VAL A 41 -0.81 -8.28 -1.00
C VAL A 41 -2.02 -7.41 -0.67
N ARG A 42 -1.79 -6.39 0.16
CA ARG A 42 -2.79 -5.44 0.61
C ARG A 42 -2.26 -4.01 0.51
N ARG A 43 -3.13 -3.02 0.24
CA ARG A 43 -2.68 -1.62 0.25
C ARG A 43 -2.21 -1.19 1.64
N PRO A 44 -1.09 -0.46 1.74
CA PRO A 44 -0.67 0.18 2.98
C PRO A 44 -1.73 1.21 3.40
N GLY A 45 -2.29 1.05 4.60
CA GLY A 45 -3.37 1.91 5.11
C GLY A 45 -4.78 1.29 5.07
N GLY A 46 -4.92 0.07 4.54
CA GLY A 46 -6.16 -0.68 4.51
C GLY A 46 -6.87 -0.61 3.15
N GLY A 47 -7.57 -1.69 2.81
CA GLY A 47 -8.21 -1.89 1.51
C GLY A 47 -8.34 -3.37 1.17
N ARG A 48 -8.88 -3.65 -0.02
CA ARG A 48 -9.04 -5.00 -0.57
C ARG A 48 -7.67 -5.65 -0.78
N GLU A 49 -7.57 -6.92 -0.44
CA GLU A 49 -6.41 -7.76 -0.75
C GLU A 49 -6.49 -8.21 -2.21
N TRP A 50 -5.36 -8.32 -2.87
CA TRP A 50 -5.28 -8.88 -4.22
C TRP A 50 -4.05 -9.74 -4.38
N GLU A 51 -4.11 -10.64 -5.35
CA GLU A 51 -3.06 -11.60 -5.64
C GLU A 51 -2.23 -11.11 -6.83
N VAL A 52 -0.92 -11.07 -6.67
CA VAL A 52 0.02 -10.64 -7.70
C VAL A 52 1.04 -11.75 -7.94
N PRO A 53 1.40 -12.07 -9.20
CA PRO A 53 2.52 -12.97 -9.44
C PRO A 53 3.82 -12.37 -8.87
N PRO A 54 4.68 -13.17 -8.22
CA PRO A 54 5.94 -12.68 -7.64
C PRO A 54 6.86 -12.04 -8.69
N GLN A 55 6.73 -12.44 -9.95
CA GLN A 55 7.45 -11.90 -11.11
C GLN A 55 7.13 -10.42 -11.38
N ALA A 56 5.91 -9.98 -11.03
CA ALA A 56 5.44 -8.62 -11.19
C ALA A 56 5.58 -7.79 -9.90
N LEU A 57 6.17 -8.38 -8.85
CA LEU A 57 6.45 -7.72 -7.60
C LEU A 57 7.93 -7.41 -7.48
N ARG A 58 8.22 -6.16 -7.08
CA ARG A 58 9.56 -5.71 -6.74
C ARG A 58 9.61 -5.33 -5.27
N LEU A 59 10.71 -5.63 -4.59
CA LEU A 59 10.96 -5.08 -3.25
C LEU A 59 10.92 -3.55 -3.29
N ALA A 60 10.12 -2.95 -2.41
CA ALA A 60 10.05 -1.50 -2.30
C ALA A 60 11.37 -0.96 -1.75
N THR A 61 11.91 0.10 -2.37
CA THR A 61 13.10 0.79 -1.84
C THR A 61 12.78 1.47 -0.51
N ARG A 62 13.82 1.85 0.25
CA ARG A 62 13.63 2.54 1.55
C ARG A 62 12.78 3.81 1.41
N GLU A 63 12.94 4.53 0.31
CA GLU A 63 12.16 5.72 -0.02
C GLU A 63 10.71 5.39 -0.35
N GLU A 64 10.47 4.35 -1.15
CA GLU A 64 9.12 3.88 -1.47
C GLU A 64 8.40 3.39 -0.21
N ARG A 65 9.08 2.66 0.69
CA ARG A 65 8.51 2.29 1.99
C ARG A 65 8.12 3.51 2.81
N ALA A 66 8.95 4.56 2.81
CA ALA A 66 8.61 5.80 3.50
C ALA A 66 7.46 6.56 2.83
N ALA A 67 7.34 6.47 1.50
CA ALA A 67 6.20 6.97 0.74
C ALA A 67 4.91 6.19 1.04
N ALA A 68 4.98 4.87 1.22
CA ALA A 68 3.85 4.03 1.64
C ALA A 68 3.22 4.51 2.94
N VAL A 69 4.06 4.90 3.91
CA VAL A 69 3.64 5.49 5.18
C VAL A 69 3.09 6.90 4.99
N ARG A 70 3.64 7.65 4.02
CA ARG A 70 3.20 9.01 3.64
C ARG A 70 2.01 9.04 2.69
N GLY A 71 1.43 7.93 2.24
CA GLY A 71 0.25 7.96 1.35
C GLY A 71 0.51 8.64 -0.02
N PRO A 72 -0.55 8.90 -0.82
CA PRO A 72 -0.42 9.37 -2.20
C PRO A 72 0.13 10.81 -2.30
N ALA A 73 0.81 11.14 -3.40
CA ALA A 73 1.36 12.46 -3.73
C ALA A 73 0.30 13.52 -4.08
N CYS A 74 -0.86 13.47 -3.43
CA CYS A 74 -1.89 14.49 -3.52
C CYS A 74 -1.56 15.61 -2.52
N GLU A 75 -1.53 16.86 -2.98
CA GLU A 75 -1.28 18.03 -2.14
C GLU A 75 -2.23 18.09 -0.93
N GLU A 76 -3.50 17.76 -1.14
CA GLU A 76 -4.50 17.76 -0.08
C GLU A 76 -4.28 16.62 0.93
N CYS A 77 -3.83 15.44 0.47
CA CYS A 77 -3.40 14.37 1.37
C CYS A 77 -2.21 14.81 2.24
N ALA A 78 -1.23 15.51 1.65
CA ALA A 78 -0.08 16.00 2.37
C ALA A 78 -0.47 17.02 3.45
N ARG A 79 -1.41 17.94 3.16
CA ARG A 79 -1.96 18.88 4.15
C ARG A 79 -2.68 18.18 5.28
N LEU A 80 -3.56 17.22 4.97
CA LEU A 80 -4.31 16.47 5.98
C LEU A 80 -3.41 15.59 6.86
N GLN A 81 -2.33 15.04 6.31
CA GLN A 81 -1.31 14.32 7.07
C GLN A 81 -0.49 15.23 7.98
N ALA A 82 -0.11 16.42 7.50
CA ALA A 82 0.55 17.40 8.34
C ALA A 82 -0.33 17.82 9.52
N ALA A 83 -1.62 18.07 9.28
CA ALA A 83 -2.60 18.36 10.32
C ALA A 83 -2.77 17.19 11.30
N GLN A 84 -2.82 15.95 10.80
CA GLN A 84 -2.87 14.75 11.65
C GLN A 84 -1.65 14.66 12.55
N ARG A 85 -0.44 14.82 12.02
CA ARG A 85 0.80 14.77 12.80
C ARG A 85 0.81 15.85 13.88
N ALA A 86 0.52 17.09 13.50
CA ALA A 86 0.44 18.20 14.46
C ALA A 86 -0.60 17.96 15.57
N ALA A 87 -1.75 17.36 15.24
CA ALA A 87 -2.77 17.03 16.23
C ALA A 87 -2.37 15.89 17.17
N VAL A 88 -1.61 14.90 16.68
CA VAL A 88 -1.05 13.81 17.50
C VAL A 88 0.03 14.35 18.44
N ASP A 89 0.96 15.15 17.93
CA ASP A 89 2.01 15.80 18.74
C ASP A 89 1.44 16.77 19.78
N GLY A 90 0.32 17.45 19.45
CA GLY A 90 -0.36 18.39 20.34
C GLY A 90 -1.17 17.75 21.50
N GLY A 91 -1.21 16.41 21.60
CA GLY A 91 -1.76 15.68 22.76
C GLY A 91 -3.28 15.76 22.99
N ARG A 92 -4.03 16.56 22.21
CA ARG A 92 -5.50 16.64 22.29
C ARG A 92 -6.16 15.54 21.47
N ARG A 93 -6.54 14.45 22.13
CA ARG A 93 -7.14 13.23 21.51
C ARG A 93 -8.26 13.52 20.50
N ASP A 94 -9.18 14.43 20.83
CA ASP A 94 -10.30 14.77 19.94
C ASP A 94 -9.84 15.34 18.59
N GLN A 95 -8.87 16.26 18.62
CA GLN A 95 -8.29 16.83 17.40
C GLN A 95 -7.51 15.79 16.58
N ALA A 96 -6.80 14.87 17.24
CA ALA A 96 -6.07 13.80 16.56
C ALA A 96 -7.03 12.81 15.86
N VAL A 97 -8.18 12.52 16.49
CA VAL A 97 -9.24 11.69 15.89
C VAL A 97 -9.87 12.41 14.70
N ALA A 98 -10.27 13.67 14.85
CA ALA A 98 -10.87 14.46 13.78
C ALA A 98 -9.94 14.57 12.55
N ALA A 99 -8.65 14.88 12.77
CA ALA A 99 -7.67 14.97 11.69
C ALA A 99 -7.44 13.61 10.99
N THR A 100 -7.44 12.51 11.74
CA THR A 100 -7.35 11.15 11.19
C THR A 100 -8.56 10.80 10.32
N VAL A 101 -9.77 11.17 10.77
CA VAL A 101 -11.01 10.95 10.02
C VAL A 101 -11.02 11.77 8.72
N SER A 102 -10.62 13.04 8.76
CA SER A 102 -10.52 13.91 7.58
C SER A 102 -9.55 13.34 6.53
N LEU A 103 -8.35 12.92 6.94
CA LEU A 103 -7.38 12.27 6.05
C LEU A 103 -7.96 11.01 5.39
N ARG A 104 -8.54 10.11 6.19
CA ARG A 104 -9.14 8.86 5.67
C ARG A 104 -10.29 9.12 4.72
N THR A 105 -11.13 10.11 5.02
CA THR A 105 -12.29 10.46 4.21
C THR A 105 -11.85 10.98 2.84
N HIS A 106 -10.84 11.86 2.81
CA HIS A 106 -10.25 12.35 1.56
C HIS A 106 -9.68 11.20 0.73
N VAL A 107 -8.81 10.36 1.31
CA VAL A 107 -8.20 9.24 0.57
C VAL A 107 -9.26 8.31 0.00
N ARG A 108 -10.33 8.02 0.77
CA ARG A 108 -11.43 7.17 0.31
C ARG A 108 -12.19 7.78 -0.86
N LYS A 109 -12.54 9.08 -0.79
CA LYS A 109 -13.32 9.74 -1.82
C LYS A 109 -12.51 10.01 -3.09
N THR A 110 -11.27 10.47 -2.94
CA THR A 110 -10.45 10.98 -4.05
C THR A 110 -9.60 9.90 -4.71
N HIS A 111 -9.13 8.92 -3.94
CA HIS A 111 -8.13 7.94 -4.43
C HIS A 111 -8.61 6.49 -4.41
N LEU A 112 -9.61 6.16 -3.59
CA LEU A 112 -10.22 4.82 -3.59
C LEU A 112 -11.55 4.78 -4.37
N GLY A 113 -12.00 5.93 -4.90
CA GLY A 113 -13.22 6.09 -5.68
C GLY A 113 -13.02 5.88 -7.18
N ARG A 114 -12.81 4.63 -7.60
CA ARG A 114 -13.13 4.16 -8.97
C ARG A 114 -13.18 2.64 -8.99
N THR A 115 -14.37 2.12 -8.78
CA THR A 115 -14.74 0.75 -9.13
C THR A 115 -15.91 0.89 -10.11
N SER A 116 -15.57 0.98 -11.39
CA SER A 116 -16.46 0.76 -12.52
C SER A 116 -15.63 0.09 -13.60
#